data_AF-A0A0U5JDZ3-F1
#
_entry.id   AF-A0A0U5JDZ3-F1
#
_cell.length_a   1.000
_cell.length_b   1.000
_cell.length_c   1.000
_cell.angle_alpha   90.00
_cell.angle_beta   90.00
_cell.angle_gamma   90.00
#
_symmetry.space_group_name_H-M   'P 1'
#
loop_
_entity.id
_entity.type
_entity.pdbx_description
1 polymer ?
#
loop_
_entity_poly.entity_id
_entity_poly.type
_entity_poly.pdbx_seq_one_letter_code
_entity_poly.pdbx_strand_id
1 'polypeptide(L)'
;MDLTIDGIGTVPSNRAEYTSGSVLKKYLDNIAILNEIFNRRSSNSDASSTPLSAADFDKLINALNQLRDLAKNGVTDGNPPLTFYMTSEMATNLEFVLKSLKAGGIMLDTSYQAADKVPLLESWQSLAGFGVQQIMNAAGSVSTSSTRTLQSMVELEYVKQGNDLLAIKFKNLEQSLKTTQGILDSLTIIQGISNQITVTNRGDFAFPPGNDNQIPSAAVAQIQNVFNQITSGKADSDMNGLVGQMRNFTNSYNTSRNAALNTAANNPNTTFSAEMAKFVGASNIMNSVLTADWSSSSGSGKSSSTQNLTLEYYTRVYKVVASAQFRQVFPTATPTSTAATELLAAKQKLYQRLLDLELISPENSRSVEGTLANFIYKVCNDISNAFKNLTATSSPAQLKAAVSKWIIDNQDQKAGAGSSNDAGAIQDRITQAIKAAQSLNDTEKENVRNYQFVFQQFYQSAATVLQKVTQIVEKLAQGIAR
;
A
#
# COMPACT_ATOMS: atom_id res chain seq x y z
N MET A 1 -58.36 0.87 -11.91
CA MET A 1 -59.22 2.03 -11.67
C MET A 1 -59.22 2.75 -12.97
N ASP A 2 -60.37 2.93 -13.61
CA ASP A 2 -60.37 3.51 -14.95
C ASP A 2 -60.16 5.02 -14.80
N LEU A 3 -59.19 5.56 -15.51
CA LEU A 3 -58.89 6.99 -15.52
C LEU A 3 -59.56 7.60 -16.75
N THR A 4 -60.25 8.71 -16.58
CA THR A 4 -60.82 9.46 -17.69
C THR A 4 -59.86 10.57 -18.07
N ILE A 5 -59.29 10.49 -19.27
CA ILE A 5 -58.39 11.53 -19.79
C ILE A 5 -59.18 12.45 -20.72
N ASP A 6 -59.07 13.78 -20.53
CA ASP A 6 -59.73 14.77 -21.39
C ASP A 6 -59.32 14.58 -22.86
N GLY A 7 -60.31 14.52 -23.76
CA GLY A 7 -60.10 14.24 -25.18
C GLY A 7 -59.82 12.77 -25.54
N ILE A 8 -59.68 11.83 -24.59
CA ILE A 8 -59.50 10.39 -24.90
C ILE A 8 -60.69 9.56 -24.40
N GLY A 9 -61.27 9.96 -23.27
CA GLY A 9 -62.29 9.20 -22.56
C GLY A 9 -61.68 8.26 -21.51
N THR A 10 -62.45 7.26 -21.10
CA THR A 10 -62.04 6.27 -20.11
C THR A 10 -60.98 5.35 -20.69
N VAL A 11 -59.76 5.39 -20.15
CA VAL A 11 -58.66 4.53 -20.56
C VAL A 11 -58.49 3.35 -19.59
N PRO A 12 -58.20 2.13 -20.11
CA PRO A 12 -57.83 1.02 -19.26
C PRO A 12 -56.48 1.35 -18.62
N SER A 13 -56.47 1.68 -17.32
CA SER A 13 -55.23 1.77 -16.56
C SER A 13 -54.92 0.41 -15.98
N ASN A 14 -53.68 -0.05 -16.15
CA ASN A 14 -53.28 -1.32 -15.56
C ASN A 14 -53.48 -1.22 -14.03
N ARG A 15 -54.34 -2.08 -13.45
CA ARG A 15 -54.64 -2.04 -12.01
C ARG A 15 -53.44 -2.36 -11.15
N ALA A 16 -52.50 -3.09 -11.72
CA ALA A 16 -51.21 -3.29 -11.13
C ALA A 16 -50.28 -2.16 -11.58
N GLU A 17 -49.47 -1.64 -10.66
CA GLU A 17 -48.52 -0.52 -10.86
C GLU A 17 -47.37 -0.86 -11.83
N TYR A 18 -47.54 -1.83 -12.74
CA TYR A 18 -46.57 -2.28 -13.72
C TYR A 18 -47.07 -2.13 -15.16
N THR A 19 -46.17 -1.84 -16.10
CA THR A 19 -46.40 -1.92 -17.56
C THR A 19 -45.20 -2.56 -18.26
N SER A 20 -45.27 -2.84 -19.56
CA SER A 20 -44.13 -3.42 -20.30
C SER A 20 -43.06 -2.38 -20.63
N GLY A 21 -41.81 -2.85 -20.84
CA GLY A 21 -40.72 -1.98 -21.31
C GLY A 21 -41.04 -1.31 -22.65
N SER A 22 -41.80 -1.97 -23.51
CA SER A 22 -42.24 -1.42 -24.79
C SER A 22 -43.23 -0.27 -24.64
N VAL A 23 -44.17 -0.35 -23.67
CA VAL A 23 -45.08 0.76 -23.35
C VAL A 23 -44.29 1.95 -22.80
N LEU A 24 -43.39 1.72 -21.84
CA LEU A 24 -42.56 2.78 -21.24
C LEU A 24 -41.71 3.49 -22.31
N LYS A 25 -41.05 2.72 -23.19
CA LYS A 25 -40.23 3.28 -24.26
C LYS A 25 -41.06 4.17 -25.19
N LYS A 26 -42.19 3.67 -25.70
CA LYS A 26 -43.08 4.47 -26.57
C LYS A 26 -43.60 5.72 -25.88
N TYR A 27 -43.91 5.64 -24.58
CA TYR A 27 -44.31 6.79 -23.79
C TYR A 27 -43.19 7.83 -23.70
N LEU A 28 -41.98 7.42 -23.26
CA LEU A 28 -40.84 8.32 -23.09
C LEU A 28 -40.35 8.92 -24.42
N ASP A 29 -40.34 8.14 -25.50
CA ASP A 29 -39.96 8.62 -26.84
C ASP A 29 -40.88 9.76 -27.30
N ASN A 30 -42.19 9.65 -27.05
CA ASN A 30 -43.14 10.71 -27.36
C ASN A 30 -43.06 11.91 -26.41
N ILE A 31 -42.87 11.68 -25.11
CA ILE A 31 -42.65 12.77 -24.14
C ILE A 31 -41.36 13.53 -24.43
N ALA A 32 -40.31 12.86 -24.91
CA ALA A 32 -39.05 13.50 -25.31
C ALA A 32 -39.26 14.49 -26.47
N ILE A 33 -40.07 14.14 -27.47
CA ILE A 33 -40.44 15.05 -28.57
C ILE A 33 -41.16 16.30 -28.03
N LEU A 34 -42.12 16.10 -27.11
CA LEU A 34 -42.83 17.22 -26.49
C LEU A 34 -41.89 18.13 -25.68
N ASN A 35 -40.95 17.52 -24.93
CA ASN A 35 -39.93 18.25 -24.18
C ASN A 35 -38.98 19.04 -25.07
N GLU A 36 -38.52 18.44 -26.17
CA GLU A 36 -37.66 19.11 -27.15
C GLU A 36 -38.34 20.35 -27.72
N ILE A 37 -39.61 20.22 -28.14
CA ILE A 37 -40.39 21.34 -28.68
C ILE A 37 -40.65 22.39 -27.59
N PHE A 38 -41.01 21.99 -26.38
CA PHE A 38 -41.24 22.93 -25.27
C PHE A 38 -40.00 23.74 -24.89
N ASN A 39 -38.82 23.10 -24.89
CA ASN A 39 -37.57 23.73 -24.47
C ASN A 39 -36.95 24.65 -25.53
N ARG A 40 -37.43 24.63 -26.79
CA ARG A 40 -37.04 25.57 -27.87
C ARG A 40 -37.69 26.96 -27.76
N ARG A 41 -38.13 27.35 -26.56
CA ARG A 41 -38.77 28.66 -26.30
C ARG A 41 -37.79 29.81 -26.50
N SER A 42 -38.29 30.96 -26.96
CA SER A 42 -37.50 32.18 -27.20
C SER A 42 -36.83 32.74 -25.94
N SER A 43 -37.31 32.38 -24.74
CA SER A 43 -36.71 32.75 -23.45
C SER A 43 -35.60 31.82 -22.97
N ASN A 44 -35.26 30.78 -23.74
CA ASN A 44 -34.12 29.91 -23.50
C ASN A 44 -32.91 30.46 -24.28
N SER A 45 -31.86 30.89 -23.58
CA SER A 45 -30.76 31.70 -24.13
C SER A 45 -29.75 30.95 -25.01
N ASP A 46 -30.10 29.76 -25.50
CA ASP A 46 -29.19 28.96 -26.32
C ASP A 46 -29.25 29.42 -27.79
N ALA A 47 -28.15 30.02 -28.27
CA ALA A 47 -28.02 30.54 -29.62
C ALA A 47 -28.11 29.47 -30.73
N SER A 48 -28.21 28.19 -30.36
CA SER A 48 -28.35 27.05 -31.28
C SER A 48 -29.79 26.59 -31.51
N SER A 49 -30.79 27.11 -30.79
CA SER A 49 -32.18 26.65 -30.98
C SER A 49 -32.76 27.22 -32.28
N THR A 50 -33.00 26.35 -33.26
CA THR A 50 -33.74 26.70 -34.47
C THR A 50 -35.12 27.27 -34.10
N PRO A 51 -35.60 28.36 -34.76
CA PRO A 51 -36.93 28.91 -34.53
C PRO A 51 -38.01 27.84 -34.69
N LEU A 52 -39.07 27.92 -33.88
CA LEU A 52 -40.22 27.03 -34.02
C LEU A 52 -40.83 27.16 -35.43
N SER A 53 -41.28 26.03 -35.96
CA SER A 53 -41.89 25.94 -37.29
C SER A 53 -43.26 25.27 -37.23
N ALA A 54 -44.05 25.45 -38.29
CA ALA A 54 -45.31 24.72 -38.47
C ALA A 54 -45.11 23.19 -38.45
N ALA A 55 -43.94 22.70 -38.88
CA ALA A 55 -43.60 21.28 -38.84
C ALA A 55 -43.36 20.77 -37.41
N ASP A 56 -42.87 21.62 -36.50
CA ASP A 56 -42.74 21.27 -35.08
C ASP A 56 -44.12 21.10 -34.43
N PHE A 57 -45.09 21.93 -34.81
CA PHE A 57 -46.48 21.75 -34.37
C PHE A 57 -47.05 20.40 -34.84
N ASP A 58 -46.82 20.03 -36.09
CA ASP A 58 -47.28 18.74 -36.63
C ASP A 58 -46.62 17.55 -35.93
N LYS A 59 -45.33 17.67 -35.57
CA LYS A 59 -44.64 16.67 -34.73
C LYS A 59 -45.25 16.55 -33.34
N LEU A 60 -45.59 17.68 -32.70
CA LEU A 60 -46.25 17.71 -31.40
C LEU A 60 -47.62 17.01 -31.45
N ILE A 61 -48.45 17.34 -32.44
CA ILE A 61 -49.77 16.71 -32.61
C ILE A 61 -49.64 15.21 -32.89
N ASN A 62 -48.68 14.81 -33.74
CA ASN A 62 -48.43 13.39 -33.99
C ASN A 62 -48.00 12.64 -32.72
N ALA A 63 -47.06 13.20 -31.93
CA ALA A 63 -46.61 12.58 -30.69
C ALA A 63 -47.75 12.43 -29.67
N LEU A 64 -48.63 13.41 -29.57
CA LEU A 64 -49.81 13.35 -28.70
C LEU A 64 -50.82 12.32 -29.18
N ASN A 65 -51.04 12.19 -30.49
CA ASN A 65 -51.91 11.13 -31.02
C ASN A 65 -51.33 9.73 -30.78
N GLN A 66 -50.01 9.57 -30.84
CA GLN A 66 -49.33 8.32 -30.45
C GLN A 66 -49.49 8.03 -28.96
N LEU A 67 -49.43 9.04 -28.09
CA LEU A 67 -49.70 8.89 -26.66
C LEU A 67 -51.17 8.57 -26.38
N ARG A 68 -52.12 9.15 -27.13
CA ARG A 68 -53.56 8.79 -27.04
C ARG A 68 -53.81 7.36 -27.43
N ASP A 69 -53.22 6.93 -28.55
CA ASP A 69 -53.30 5.55 -29.03
C ASP A 69 -52.70 4.58 -28.00
N LEU A 70 -51.52 4.91 -27.46
CA LEU A 70 -50.86 4.13 -26.42
C LEU A 70 -51.73 4.00 -25.14
N ALA A 71 -52.37 5.09 -24.71
CA ALA A 71 -53.25 5.09 -23.54
C ALA A 71 -54.51 4.24 -23.76
N LYS A 72 -55.09 4.29 -24.97
CA LYS A 72 -56.35 3.60 -25.29
C LYS A 72 -56.16 2.13 -25.64
N ASN A 73 -55.15 1.83 -26.45
CA ASN A 73 -54.97 0.53 -27.09
C ASN A 73 -53.80 -0.27 -26.49
N GLY A 74 -52.91 0.36 -25.72
CA GLY A 74 -51.76 -0.29 -25.12
C GLY A 74 -50.73 -0.80 -26.14
N VAL A 75 -49.87 -1.71 -25.70
CA VAL A 75 -48.92 -2.44 -26.56
C VAL A 75 -49.02 -3.92 -26.25
N THR A 76 -49.21 -4.74 -27.28
CA THR A 76 -49.10 -6.19 -27.16
C THR A 76 -47.62 -6.59 -27.12
N ASP A 77 -47.21 -7.23 -26.03
CA ASP A 77 -45.83 -7.64 -25.76
C ASP A 77 -45.81 -9.03 -25.08
N GLY A 78 -44.68 -9.74 -25.14
CA GLY A 78 -44.48 -11.05 -24.51
C GLY A 78 -44.91 -12.28 -25.33
N ASN A 79 -44.64 -13.47 -24.77
CA ASN A 79 -45.07 -14.77 -25.28
C ASN A 79 -45.61 -15.63 -24.10
N PRO A 80 -46.93 -15.84 -23.98
CA PRO A 80 -47.98 -15.47 -24.93
C PRO A 80 -48.20 -13.94 -25.02
N PRO A 81 -48.75 -13.45 -26.15
CA PRO A 81 -48.97 -12.02 -26.36
C PRO A 81 -50.00 -11.48 -25.38
N LEU A 82 -49.60 -10.49 -24.57
CA LEU A 82 -50.46 -9.78 -23.63
C LEU A 82 -50.43 -8.28 -23.94
N THR A 83 -51.59 -7.63 -23.88
CA THR A 83 -51.68 -6.18 -24.05
C THR A 83 -51.43 -5.47 -22.73
N PHE A 84 -50.38 -4.66 -22.69
CA PHE A 84 -50.01 -3.82 -21.55
C PHE A 84 -50.44 -2.38 -21.82
N TYR A 85 -51.04 -1.75 -20.81
CA TYR A 85 -51.49 -0.35 -20.89
C TYR A 85 -50.56 0.57 -20.10
N MET A 86 -50.71 1.89 -20.27
CA MET A 86 -50.01 2.87 -19.46
C MET A 86 -50.32 2.69 -17.96
N THR A 87 -49.33 2.98 -17.11
CA THR A 87 -49.56 3.01 -15.66
C THR A 87 -50.45 4.19 -15.28
N SER A 88 -51.04 4.16 -14.08
CA SER A 88 -51.82 5.28 -13.53
C SER A 88 -51.03 6.59 -13.52
N GLU A 89 -49.75 6.54 -13.15
CA GLU A 89 -48.83 7.70 -13.15
C GLU A 89 -48.62 8.26 -14.56
N MET A 90 -48.34 7.39 -15.55
CA MET A 90 -48.17 7.82 -16.94
C MET A 90 -49.46 8.42 -17.52
N ALA A 91 -50.61 7.82 -17.23
CA ALA A 91 -51.92 8.31 -17.67
C ALA A 91 -52.26 9.67 -17.04
N THR A 92 -51.96 9.84 -15.76
CA THR A 92 -52.14 11.12 -15.03
C THR A 92 -51.23 12.21 -15.59
N ASN A 93 -49.95 11.89 -15.83
CA ASN A 93 -49.01 12.84 -16.44
C ASN A 93 -49.43 13.23 -17.85
N LEU A 94 -49.92 12.28 -18.66
CA LEU A 94 -50.50 12.57 -19.98
C LEU A 94 -51.70 13.51 -19.88
N GLU A 95 -52.61 13.28 -18.93
CA GLU A 95 -53.75 14.17 -18.70
C GLU A 95 -53.31 15.61 -18.38
N PHE A 96 -52.29 15.78 -17.53
CA PHE A 96 -51.75 17.10 -17.22
C PHE A 96 -51.09 17.77 -18.42
N VAL A 97 -50.37 17.01 -19.26
CA VAL A 97 -49.81 17.53 -20.52
C VAL A 97 -50.94 18.02 -21.44
N LEU A 98 -52.00 17.23 -21.63
CA LEU A 98 -53.14 17.60 -22.47
C LEU A 98 -53.88 18.84 -21.96
N LYS A 99 -54.09 18.94 -20.64
CA LYS A 99 -54.67 20.12 -20.01
C LYS A 99 -53.80 21.37 -20.20
N SER A 100 -52.48 21.23 -20.13
CA SER A 100 -51.56 22.35 -20.38
C SER A 100 -51.63 22.86 -21.83
N LEU A 101 -51.75 21.96 -22.80
CA LEU A 101 -51.89 22.29 -24.21
C LEU A 101 -53.20 22.99 -24.51
N LYS A 102 -54.29 22.51 -23.93
CA LYS A 102 -55.61 23.14 -24.00
C LYS A 102 -55.57 24.56 -23.44
N ALA A 103 -54.86 24.78 -22.34
CA ALA A 103 -54.65 26.12 -21.77
C ALA A 103 -53.85 27.04 -22.71
N GLY A 104 -52.92 26.48 -23.50
CA GLY A 104 -52.21 27.18 -24.57
C GLY A 104 -53.02 27.41 -25.86
N GLY A 105 -54.24 26.89 -25.94
CA GLY A 105 -55.13 26.99 -27.11
C GLY A 105 -55.00 25.83 -28.11
N ILE A 106 -54.23 24.79 -27.79
CA ILE A 106 -54.00 23.62 -28.64
C ILE A 106 -55.00 22.51 -28.27
N MET A 107 -55.83 22.11 -29.23
CA MET A 107 -56.83 21.05 -29.12
C MET A 107 -56.56 20.00 -30.20
N LEU A 108 -56.48 18.72 -29.81
CA LEU A 108 -55.99 17.66 -30.70
C LEU A 108 -56.88 17.32 -31.89
N ASP A 109 -58.19 17.53 -31.74
CA ASP A 109 -59.17 17.19 -32.78
C ASP A 109 -59.53 18.42 -33.65
N THR A 110 -58.71 19.48 -33.60
CA THR A 110 -58.91 20.72 -34.37
C THR A 110 -57.89 20.83 -35.50
N SER A 111 -58.34 21.25 -36.69
CA SER A 111 -57.46 21.58 -37.80
C SER A 111 -57.02 23.05 -37.70
N TYR A 112 -55.71 23.28 -37.78
CA TYR A 112 -55.10 24.60 -37.67
C TYR A 112 -54.51 25.05 -39.00
N GLN A 113 -54.72 26.31 -39.37
CA GLN A 113 -54.04 26.89 -40.53
C GLN A 113 -52.55 27.05 -40.23
N ALA A 114 -51.70 26.99 -41.27
CA ALA A 114 -50.24 27.06 -41.10
C ALA A 114 -49.77 28.33 -40.36
N ALA A 115 -50.48 29.45 -40.55
CA ALA A 115 -50.18 30.72 -39.90
C ALA A 115 -50.43 30.72 -38.37
N ASP A 116 -51.33 29.87 -37.88
CA ASP A 116 -51.74 29.85 -36.47
C ASP A 116 -50.89 28.90 -35.61
N LYS A 117 -50.18 27.95 -36.24
CA LYS A 117 -49.46 26.87 -35.55
C LYS A 117 -48.33 27.38 -34.64
N VAL A 118 -47.49 28.29 -35.13
CA VAL A 118 -46.35 28.82 -34.34
C VAL A 118 -46.83 29.68 -33.16
N PRO A 119 -47.75 30.65 -33.35
CA PRO A 119 -48.29 31.42 -32.21
C PRO A 119 -48.89 30.54 -31.10
N LEU A 120 -49.52 29.42 -31.45
CA LEU A 120 -50.06 28.48 -30.46
C LEU A 120 -48.97 27.74 -29.67
N LEU A 121 -47.87 27.34 -30.32
CA LEU A 121 -46.72 26.76 -29.61
C LEU A 121 -46.09 27.78 -28.64
N GLU A 122 -45.92 29.02 -29.09
CA GLU A 122 -45.38 30.10 -28.26
C GLU A 122 -46.29 30.40 -27.07
N SER A 123 -47.61 30.41 -27.29
CA SER A 123 -48.63 30.54 -26.24
C SER A 123 -48.48 29.43 -25.20
N TRP A 124 -48.40 28.16 -25.62
CA TRP A 124 -48.19 27.03 -24.71
C TRP A 124 -46.84 27.11 -23.97
N GLN A 125 -45.75 27.46 -24.65
CA GLN A 125 -44.42 27.64 -24.04
C GLN A 125 -44.39 28.77 -23.00
N SER A 126 -45.18 29.84 -23.21
CA SER A 126 -45.28 30.95 -22.26
C SER A 126 -45.84 30.52 -20.89
N LEU A 127 -46.55 29.37 -20.86
CA LEU A 127 -47.07 28.78 -19.63
C LEU A 127 -46.00 28.07 -18.78
N ALA A 128 -44.73 28.05 -19.20
CA ALA A 128 -43.63 27.46 -18.44
C ALA A 128 -43.55 27.97 -16.99
N GLY A 129 -43.76 29.27 -16.78
CA GLY A 129 -43.78 29.89 -15.46
C GLY A 129 -45.00 29.52 -14.59
N PHE A 130 -46.04 28.93 -15.19
CA PHE A 130 -47.28 28.53 -14.53
C PHE A 130 -47.34 27.02 -14.25
N GLY A 131 -46.18 26.36 -14.13
CA GLY A 131 -46.08 24.96 -13.75
C GLY A 131 -46.01 23.96 -14.90
N VAL A 132 -46.15 24.40 -16.17
CA VAL A 132 -46.06 23.49 -17.33
C VAL A 132 -44.68 22.84 -17.44
N GLN A 133 -43.61 23.55 -17.08
CA GLN A 133 -42.27 22.94 -17.01
C GLN A 133 -42.21 21.78 -15.99
N GLN A 134 -42.89 21.91 -14.85
CA GLN A 134 -42.91 20.85 -13.82
C GLN A 134 -43.70 19.64 -14.32
N ILE A 135 -44.83 19.87 -15.00
CA ILE A 135 -45.61 18.80 -15.65
C ILE A 135 -44.76 18.05 -16.68
N MET A 136 -44.03 18.77 -17.52
CA MET A 136 -43.16 18.19 -18.55
C MET A 136 -41.97 17.42 -17.96
N ASN A 137 -41.37 17.93 -16.89
CA ASN A 137 -40.31 17.24 -16.16
C ASN A 137 -40.84 15.96 -15.48
N ALA A 138 -41.99 16.03 -14.82
CA ALA A 138 -42.63 14.88 -14.17
C ALA A 138 -43.02 13.80 -15.18
N ALA A 139 -43.56 14.20 -16.33
CA ALA A 139 -43.88 13.28 -17.41
C ALA A 139 -42.63 12.58 -17.97
N GLY A 140 -41.49 13.28 -18.02
CA GLY A 140 -40.20 12.73 -18.48
C GLY A 140 -39.44 11.91 -17.43
N SER A 141 -39.78 12.03 -16.14
CA SER A 141 -39.09 11.36 -15.03
C SER A 141 -39.79 10.11 -14.52
N VAL A 142 -40.83 9.60 -15.23
CA VAL A 142 -41.54 8.38 -14.83
C VAL A 142 -40.54 7.23 -14.69
N SER A 143 -40.44 6.71 -13.47
CA SER A 143 -39.37 5.79 -13.09
C SER A 143 -39.48 4.43 -13.79
N THR A 144 -38.34 3.84 -14.16
CA THR A 144 -38.28 2.46 -14.67
C THR A 144 -38.70 1.42 -13.62
N SER A 145 -38.78 1.81 -12.34
CA SER A 145 -39.26 0.97 -11.24
C SER A 145 -40.73 0.58 -11.37
N SER A 146 -41.58 1.46 -11.92
CA SER A 146 -43.02 1.22 -12.13
C SER A 146 -43.32 0.28 -13.32
N THR A 147 -42.34 -0.48 -13.82
CA THR A 147 -42.49 -1.44 -14.93
C THR A 147 -42.09 -2.86 -14.55
N ARG A 148 -41.75 -3.08 -13.28
CA ARG A 148 -41.21 -4.34 -12.77
C ARG A 148 -42.21 -4.99 -11.83
N THR A 149 -42.40 -6.31 -11.93
CA THR A 149 -43.16 -7.04 -10.92
C THR A 149 -42.45 -6.90 -9.58
N LEU A 150 -43.15 -6.94 -8.44
CA LEU A 150 -42.51 -6.94 -7.11
C LEU A 150 -41.37 -7.98 -7.03
N GLN A 151 -41.55 -9.13 -7.70
CA GLN A 151 -40.53 -10.13 -7.88
C GLN A 151 -39.32 -9.61 -8.66
N SER A 152 -39.48 -8.97 -9.82
CA SER A 152 -38.34 -8.43 -10.57
C SER A 152 -37.72 -7.17 -9.97
N MET A 153 -38.43 -6.40 -9.14
CA MET A 153 -37.81 -5.34 -8.32
C MET A 153 -36.90 -5.93 -7.24
N VAL A 154 -37.33 -6.98 -6.56
CA VAL A 154 -36.48 -7.66 -5.56
C VAL A 154 -35.33 -8.42 -6.24
N GLU A 155 -35.59 -9.14 -7.32
CA GLU A 155 -34.53 -9.87 -8.04
C GLU A 155 -33.50 -8.93 -8.67
N LEU A 156 -33.93 -7.87 -9.35
CA LEU A 156 -32.99 -7.04 -10.11
C LEU A 156 -32.38 -5.93 -9.27
N GLU A 157 -33.10 -5.31 -8.34
CA GLU A 157 -32.56 -4.15 -7.62
C GLU A 157 -31.80 -4.59 -6.37
N TYR A 158 -32.38 -5.46 -5.53
CA TYR A 158 -31.74 -5.92 -4.31
C TYR A 158 -30.51 -6.78 -4.59
N VAL A 159 -30.60 -7.75 -5.51
CA VAL A 159 -29.45 -8.59 -5.88
C VAL A 159 -28.37 -7.78 -6.58
N LYS A 160 -28.73 -6.84 -7.47
CA LYS A 160 -27.75 -5.98 -8.13
C LYS A 160 -27.03 -5.06 -7.15
N GLN A 161 -27.76 -4.34 -6.29
CA GLN A 161 -27.13 -3.46 -5.30
C GLN A 161 -26.23 -4.24 -4.34
N GLY A 162 -26.66 -5.44 -3.93
CA GLY A 162 -25.82 -6.35 -3.14
C GLY A 162 -24.55 -6.77 -3.89
N ASN A 163 -24.67 -7.15 -5.16
CA ASN A 163 -23.53 -7.53 -5.99
C ASN A 163 -22.58 -6.37 -6.27
N ASP A 164 -23.10 -5.18 -6.56
CA ASP A 164 -22.30 -3.97 -6.80
C ASP A 164 -21.50 -3.60 -5.54
N LEU A 165 -22.14 -3.62 -4.37
CA LEU A 165 -21.47 -3.37 -3.09
C LEU A 165 -20.39 -4.42 -2.79
N LEU A 166 -20.70 -5.70 -2.99
CA LEU A 166 -19.75 -6.79 -2.76
C LEU A 166 -18.57 -6.73 -3.74
N ALA A 167 -18.82 -6.42 -5.02
CA ALA A 167 -17.78 -6.26 -6.02
C ALA A 167 -16.79 -5.13 -5.66
N ILE A 168 -17.31 -3.99 -5.18
CA ILE A 168 -16.47 -2.88 -4.68
C ILE A 168 -15.61 -3.35 -3.50
N LYS A 169 -16.18 -4.07 -2.54
CA LYS A 169 -15.44 -4.58 -1.37
C LYS A 169 -14.37 -5.59 -1.76
N PHE A 170 -14.67 -6.56 -2.64
CA PHE A 170 -13.68 -7.53 -3.13
C PHE A 170 -12.55 -6.86 -3.91
N LYS A 171 -12.85 -5.87 -4.76
CA LYS A 171 -11.83 -5.11 -5.48
C LYS A 171 -10.87 -4.39 -4.53
N ASN A 172 -11.40 -3.78 -3.45
CA ASN A 172 -10.57 -3.10 -2.46
C ASN A 172 -9.68 -4.09 -1.68
N LEU A 173 -10.21 -5.26 -1.31
CA LEU A 173 -9.44 -6.31 -0.64
C LEU A 173 -8.35 -6.90 -1.54
N GLU A 174 -8.66 -7.16 -2.81
CA GLU A 174 -7.68 -7.62 -3.79
C GLU A 174 -6.53 -6.61 -3.91
N GLN A 175 -6.85 -5.33 -4.01
CA GLN A 175 -5.85 -4.26 -4.07
C GLN A 175 -5.01 -4.18 -2.78
N SER A 176 -5.62 -4.34 -1.60
CA SER A 176 -4.91 -4.38 -0.31
C SER A 176 -3.95 -5.57 -0.22
N LEU A 177 -4.42 -6.77 -0.58
CA LEU A 177 -3.61 -8.00 -0.61
C LEU A 177 -2.43 -7.89 -1.58
N LYS A 178 -2.68 -7.37 -2.79
CA LYS A 178 -1.63 -7.15 -3.80
C LYS A 178 -0.58 -6.14 -3.33
N THR A 179 -1.02 -5.07 -2.66
CA THR A 179 -0.12 -4.06 -2.09
C THR A 179 0.73 -4.67 -0.98
N THR A 180 0.12 -5.41 -0.06
CA THR A 180 0.80 -6.08 1.06
C THR A 180 1.79 -7.14 0.58
N GLN A 181 1.43 -7.94 -0.43
CA GLN A 181 2.36 -8.89 -1.05
C GLN A 181 3.55 -8.17 -1.69
N GLY A 182 3.32 -7.08 -2.42
CA GLY A 182 4.39 -6.29 -3.02
C GLY A 182 5.34 -5.66 -1.98
N ILE A 183 4.82 -5.33 -0.79
CA ILE A 183 5.62 -4.89 0.36
C ILE A 183 6.50 -6.05 0.85
N LEU A 184 5.92 -7.24 1.09
CA LEU A 184 6.66 -8.43 1.53
C LEU A 184 7.76 -8.83 0.56
N ASP A 185 7.50 -8.80 -0.75
CA ASP A 185 8.49 -9.12 -1.78
C ASP A 185 9.67 -8.13 -1.73
N SER A 186 9.36 -6.83 -1.59
CA SER A 186 10.38 -5.77 -1.50
C SER A 186 11.20 -5.87 -0.21
N LEU A 187 10.55 -6.14 0.92
CA LEU A 187 11.22 -6.35 2.21
C LEU A 187 12.07 -7.63 2.20
N THR A 188 11.65 -8.68 1.50
CA THR A 188 12.43 -9.93 1.36
C THR A 188 13.71 -9.68 0.58
N ILE A 189 13.66 -8.90 -0.51
CA ILE A 189 14.87 -8.48 -1.25
C ILE A 189 15.79 -7.66 -0.34
N ILE A 190 15.23 -6.68 0.37
CA ILE A 190 15.99 -5.84 1.31
C ILE A 190 16.66 -6.70 2.39
N GLN A 191 15.93 -7.65 2.99
CA GLN A 191 16.50 -8.56 3.99
C GLN A 191 17.55 -9.50 3.38
N GLY A 192 17.36 -9.98 2.15
CA GLY A 192 18.35 -10.78 1.43
C GLY A 192 19.68 -10.04 1.24
N ILE A 193 19.63 -8.73 0.91
CA ILE A 193 20.81 -7.86 0.83
C ILE A 193 21.39 -7.62 2.23
N SER A 194 20.53 -7.37 3.21
CA SER A 194 20.88 -7.17 4.63
C SER A 194 21.68 -8.35 5.20
N ASN A 195 21.35 -9.57 4.75
CA ASN A 195 21.99 -10.81 5.21
C ASN A 195 23.34 -11.11 4.51
N GLN A 196 23.85 -10.24 3.63
CA GLN A 196 25.16 -10.42 2.95
C GLN A 196 26.36 -10.11 3.88
N ILE A 197 26.35 -10.68 5.09
CA ILE A 197 27.41 -10.54 6.09
C ILE A 197 28.39 -11.70 5.94
N THR A 198 29.69 -11.40 5.87
CA THR A 198 30.75 -12.39 5.98
C THR A 198 31.65 -12.06 7.17
N VAL A 199 31.93 -13.05 8.01
CA VAL A 199 32.92 -12.91 9.08
C VAL A 199 34.28 -13.24 8.48
N THR A 200 34.98 -12.22 7.97
CA THR A 200 36.31 -12.39 7.35
C THR A 200 37.41 -12.63 8.38
N ASN A 201 37.17 -12.29 9.65
CA ASN A 201 38.09 -12.54 10.74
C ASN A 201 37.38 -13.37 11.82
N ARG A 202 37.26 -14.69 11.60
CA ARG A 202 36.64 -15.60 12.60
C ARG A 202 37.40 -15.62 13.93
N GLY A 203 38.59 -15.03 13.98
CA GLY A 203 39.53 -15.18 15.08
C GLY A 203 39.99 -16.63 15.13
N ASP A 204 41.28 -16.87 14.97
CA ASP A 204 41.77 -18.18 15.38
C ASP A 204 41.67 -18.23 16.91
N PHE A 205 40.84 -19.13 17.44
CA PHE A 205 40.64 -19.31 18.89
C PHE A 205 41.86 -19.94 19.58
N ALA A 206 42.92 -20.25 18.82
CA ALA A 206 44.18 -20.70 19.36
C ALA A 206 44.79 -19.64 20.29
N PHE A 207 44.74 -19.93 21.59
CA PHE A 207 45.44 -19.16 22.62
C PHE A 207 46.42 -20.07 23.38
N PRO A 208 47.73 -19.74 23.45
CA PRO A 208 48.37 -18.60 22.81
C PRO A 208 48.35 -18.71 21.28
N PRO A 209 48.40 -17.58 20.54
CA PRO A 209 48.47 -17.59 19.09
C PRO A 209 49.68 -18.43 18.63
N GLY A 210 49.44 -19.37 17.72
CA GLY A 210 50.46 -20.26 17.17
C GLY A 210 51.39 -19.58 16.17
N ASN A 211 51.02 -18.40 15.66
CA ASN A 211 51.88 -17.56 14.81
C ASN A 211 51.44 -16.08 14.84
N ASP A 212 52.32 -15.21 14.36
CA ASP A 212 52.20 -13.75 14.50
C ASP A 212 51.07 -13.09 13.70
N ASN A 213 50.56 -13.77 12.67
CA ASN A 213 49.41 -13.31 11.89
C ASN A 213 48.12 -13.24 12.72
N GLN A 214 48.12 -13.83 13.93
CA GLN A 214 46.96 -13.93 14.82
C GLN A 214 46.93 -12.83 15.90
N ILE A 215 47.94 -11.94 16.00
CA ILE A 215 47.99 -10.86 16.99
C ILE A 215 47.73 -9.50 16.31
N PRO A 216 46.59 -8.85 16.55
CA PRO A 216 46.29 -7.58 15.91
C PRO A 216 47.14 -6.41 16.41
N SER A 217 47.48 -5.49 15.52
CA SER A 217 48.31 -4.31 15.83
C SER A 217 47.75 -3.38 16.91
N ALA A 218 46.43 -3.27 17.03
CA ALA A 218 45.76 -2.50 18.08
C ALA A 218 45.81 -3.20 19.45
N ALA A 219 45.88 -4.53 19.48
CA ALA A 219 46.11 -5.30 20.70
C ALA A 219 47.49 -4.94 21.27
N VAL A 220 48.48 -4.80 20.40
CA VAL A 220 49.84 -4.45 20.80
C VAL A 220 49.92 -3.10 21.51
N ALA A 221 49.18 -2.07 21.05
CA ALA A 221 49.18 -0.77 21.72
C ALA A 221 48.50 -0.80 23.11
N GLN A 222 47.47 -1.62 23.31
CA GLN A 222 46.83 -1.80 24.62
C GLN A 222 47.71 -2.60 25.57
N ILE A 223 48.32 -3.67 25.05
CA ILE A 223 49.38 -4.43 25.71
C ILE A 223 50.49 -3.47 26.17
N GLN A 224 50.92 -2.55 25.29
CA GLN A 224 51.95 -1.56 25.57
C GLN A 224 51.56 -0.54 26.65
N ASN A 225 50.30 -0.07 26.69
CA ASN A 225 49.83 0.82 27.76
C ASN A 225 49.77 0.13 29.13
N VAL A 226 49.34 -1.12 29.19
CA VAL A 226 49.35 -1.89 30.45
C VAL A 226 50.78 -2.17 30.90
N PHE A 227 51.69 -2.49 29.97
CA PHE A 227 53.12 -2.63 30.27
C PHE A 227 53.76 -1.31 30.74
N ASN A 228 53.35 -0.16 30.20
CA ASN A 228 53.81 1.15 30.66
C ASN A 228 53.32 1.45 32.09
N GLN A 229 52.09 1.05 32.42
CA GLN A 229 51.55 1.19 33.78
C GLN A 229 52.30 0.31 34.79
N ILE A 230 52.62 -0.93 34.40
CA ILE A 230 53.42 -1.86 35.20
C ILE A 230 54.82 -1.31 35.46
N THR A 231 55.50 -0.80 34.43
CA THR A 231 56.86 -0.25 34.56
C THR A 231 56.91 1.05 35.36
N SER A 232 55.84 1.84 35.32
CA SER A 232 55.72 3.06 36.15
C SER A 232 55.43 2.77 37.63
N GLY A 233 55.06 1.53 37.99
CA GLY A 233 54.51 1.22 39.31
C GLY A 233 55.42 0.49 40.30
N LYS A 234 56.50 -0.18 39.89
CA LYS A 234 57.40 -0.90 40.82
C LYS A 234 58.85 -0.92 40.36
N ALA A 235 59.70 -0.22 41.09
CA ALA A 235 61.15 -0.31 41.02
C ALA A 235 61.62 -1.42 41.97
N ASP A 236 61.71 -2.65 41.46
CA ASP A 236 62.44 -3.72 42.15
C ASP A 236 63.59 -4.18 41.25
N SER A 237 64.76 -4.41 41.85
CA SER A 237 66.02 -4.61 41.10
C SER A 237 66.03 -5.86 40.20
N ASP A 238 65.17 -6.85 40.49
CA ASP A 238 64.99 -8.06 39.68
C ASP A 238 64.15 -7.82 38.41
N MET A 239 63.42 -6.70 38.31
CA MET A 239 62.65 -6.35 37.11
C MET A 239 63.49 -5.69 36.00
N ASN A 240 64.76 -5.32 36.24
CA ASN A 240 65.55 -4.58 35.26
C ASN A 240 65.80 -5.36 33.94
N GLY A 241 65.93 -6.69 34.01
CA GLY A 241 66.05 -7.53 32.82
C GLY A 241 64.77 -7.53 31.98
N LEU A 242 63.62 -7.68 32.65
CA LEU A 242 62.30 -7.67 32.01
C LEU A 242 61.94 -6.29 31.47
N VAL A 243 62.20 -5.22 32.24
CA VAL A 243 62.04 -3.82 31.82
C VAL A 243 62.92 -3.52 30.60
N GLY A 244 64.15 -4.06 30.55
CA GLY A 244 65.04 -3.97 29.40
C GLY A 244 64.46 -4.67 28.16
N GLN A 245 63.99 -5.91 28.31
CA GLN A 245 63.34 -6.67 27.24
C GLN A 245 62.05 -5.99 26.74
N MET A 246 61.27 -5.38 27.64
CA MET A 246 60.04 -4.65 27.32
C MET A 246 60.30 -3.28 26.65
N ARG A 247 61.37 -2.59 27.03
CA ARG A 247 61.81 -1.35 26.35
C ARG A 247 62.30 -1.66 24.93
N ASN A 248 63.01 -2.76 24.77
CA ASN A 248 63.42 -3.27 23.46
C ASN A 248 62.21 -3.68 22.61
N PHE A 249 61.17 -4.27 23.20
CA PHE A 249 59.91 -4.55 22.52
C PHE A 249 59.25 -3.28 21.97
N THR A 250 59.14 -2.23 22.79
CA THR A 250 58.56 -0.95 22.38
C THR A 250 59.29 -0.36 21.17
N ASN A 251 60.63 -0.42 21.20
CA ASN A 251 61.45 0.08 20.09
C ASN A 251 61.29 -0.78 18.83
N SER A 252 61.33 -2.10 18.96
CA SER A 252 61.14 -3.03 17.84
C SER A 252 59.74 -2.91 17.22
N TYR A 253 58.69 -2.84 18.05
CA TYR A 253 57.32 -2.67 17.58
C TYR A 253 57.13 -1.34 16.85
N ASN A 254 57.58 -0.22 17.45
CA ASN A 254 57.44 1.09 16.80
C ASN A 254 58.20 1.16 15.48
N THR A 255 59.39 0.56 15.42
CA THR A 255 60.19 0.48 14.19
C THR A 255 59.45 -0.32 13.12
N SER A 256 58.94 -1.50 13.45
CA SER A 256 58.21 -2.35 12.48
C SER A 256 56.85 -1.79 12.10
N ARG A 257 56.13 -1.14 13.02
CA ARG A 257 54.88 -0.42 12.74
C ARG A 257 55.12 0.70 11.72
N ASN A 258 56.16 1.50 11.93
CA ASN A 258 56.52 2.59 11.02
C ASN A 258 56.97 2.05 9.65
N ALA A 259 57.70 0.93 9.63
CA ALA A 259 58.05 0.23 8.40
C ALA A 259 56.79 -0.28 7.65
N ALA A 260 55.85 -0.91 8.35
CA ALA A 260 54.60 -1.39 7.77
C ALA A 260 53.72 -0.24 7.23
N LEU A 261 53.65 0.89 7.97
CA LEU A 261 52.99 2.12 7.53
C LEU A 261 53.60 2.64 6.23
N ASN A 262 54.93 2.72 6.18
CA ASN A 262 55.65 3.17 4.99
C ASN A 262 55.47 2.21 3.81
N THR A 263 55.54 0.89 4.03
CA THR A 263 55.36 -0.10 2.97
C THR A 263 53.94 -0.05 2.41
N ALA A 264 52.92 0.05 3.27
CA ALA A 264 51.53 0.15 2.84
C ALA A 264 51.21 1.48 2.14
N ALA A 265 51.81 2.59 2.58
CA ALA A 265 51.67 3.89 1.91
C ALA A 265 52.30 3.89 0.51
N ASN A 266 53.37 3.12 0.31
CA ASN A 266 54.15 3.11 -0.93
C ASN A 266 53.85 1.92 -1.85
N ASN A 267 53.02 0.95 -1.44
CA ASN A 267 52.67 -0.21 -2.24
C ASN A 267 51.15 -0.37 -2.34
N PRO A 268 50.54 -0.13 -3.51
CA PRO A 268 49.09 -0.20 -3.69
C PRO A 268 48.53 -1.64 -3.59
N ASN A 269 49.39 -2.66 -3.62
CA ASN A 269 48.99 -4.07 -3.56
C ASN A 269 48.96 -4.64 -2.13
N THR A 270 49.19 -3.80 -1.11
CA THR A 270 49.14 -4.21 0.29
C THR A 270 48.43 -3.17 1.13
N THR A 271 48.04 -3.56 2.33
CA THR A 271 47.39 -2.67 3.30
C THR A 271 48.23 -2.62 4.56
N PHE A 272 48.09 -1.56 5.36
CA PHE A 272 48.79 -1.48 6.65
C PHE A 272 48.50 -2.71 7.52
N SER A 273 47.26 -3.21 7.51
CA SER A 273 46.87 -4.47 8.16
C SER A 273 47.64 -5.68 7.63
N ALA A 274 47.82 -5.80 6.32
CA ALA A 274 48.53 -6.94 5.70
C ALA A 274 50.04 -6.89 5.97
N GLU A 275 50.66 -5.70 5.95
CA GLU A 275 52.08 -5.56 6.29
C GLU A 275 52.34 -5.75 7.78
N MET A 276 51.42 -5.31 8.64
CA MET A 276 51.56 -5.44 10.08
C MET A 276 51.36 -6.88 10.57
N ALA A 277 50.60 -7.70 9.85
CA ALA A 277 50.46 -9.13 10.12
C ALA A 277 51.81 -9.88 10.01
N LYS A 278 52.75 -9.39 9.19
CA LYS A 278 54.08 -10.00 9.00
C LYS A 278 55.04 -9.80 10.19
N PHE A 279 54.62 -9.11 11.25
CA PHE A 279 55.49 -8.76 12.37
C PHE A 279 55.70 -9.94 13.33
N VAL A 280 56.82 -10.66 13.16
CA VAL A 280 57.18 -11.89 13.89
C VAL A 280 57.59 -11.67 15.37
N GLY A 281 57.66 -10.42 15.83
CA GLY A 281 58.25 -10.08 17.13
C GLY A 281 57.32 -10.28 18.34
N ALA A 282 56.00 -10.12 18.17
CA ALA A 282 55.08 -10.11 19.29
C ALA A 282 54.78 -11.53 19.84
N SER A 283 54.57 -12.53 18.98
CA SER A 283 54.32 -13.89 19.47
C SER A 283 55.61 -14.51 20.00
N ASN A 284 56.78 -14.29 19.38
CA ASN A 284 58.06 -14.79 19.90
C ASN A 284 58.40 -14.28 21.30
N ILE A 285 58.07 -13.02 21.59
CA ILE A 285 58.29 -12.43 22.92
C ILE A 285 57.23 -12.93 23.92
N MET A 286 55.97 -13.10 23.51
CA MET A 286 54.96 -13.76 24.35
C MET A 286 55.35 -15.21 24.69
N ASN A 287 55.85 -15.94 23.69
CA ASN A 287 56.36 -17.29 23.87
C ASN A 287 57.61 -17.29 24.75
N SER A 288 58.52 -16.31 24.63
CA SER A 288 59.70 -16.20 25.50
C SER A 288 59.33 -15.83 26.94
N VAL A 289 58.33 -14.98 27.16
CA VAL A 289 57.83 -14.66 28.51
C VAL A 289 57.14 -15.87 29.14
N LEU A 290 56.38 -16.64 28.35
CA LEU A 290 55.78 -17.91 28.78
C LEU A 290 56.82 -19.00 29.09
N THR A 291 57.88 -19.11 28.28
CA THR A 291 58.87 -20.19 28.41
C THR A 291 60.05 -19.87 29.33
N ALA A 292 60.48 -18.61 29.45
CA ALA A 292 61.60 -18.21 30.31
C ALA A 292 61.26 -18.31 31.81
N ASP A 293 60.02 -18.03 32.20
CA ASP A 293 59.58 -18.15 33.61
C ASP A 293 59.18 -19.58 34.00
N TRP A 294 58.79 -20.43 33.04
CA TRP A 294 58.49 -21.84 33.31
C TRP A 294 59.74 -22.73 33.42
N SER A 295 60.84 -22.34 32.78
CA SER A 295 62.06 -23.16 32.71
C SER A 295 63.15 -22.75 33.72
N SER A 296 63.04 -21.60 34.40
CA SER A 296 63.97 -21.23 35.46
C SER A 296 63.63 -21.96 36.77
N SER A 297 64.14 -23.18 36.89
CA SER A 297 64.07 -24.02 38.10
C SER A 297 64.80 -23.45 39.32
N SER A 298 65.34 -22.23 39.23
CA SER A 298 66.24 -21.62 40.23
C SER A 298 65.74 -20.28 40.81
N GLY A 299 64.55 -19.80 40.44
CA GLY A 299 63.97 -18.59 41.05
C GLY A 299 63.52 -18.84 42.50
N SER A 300 64.06 -18.08 43.45
CA SER A 300 63.79 -18.11 44.91
C SER A 300 62.35 -17.74 45.33
N GLY A 301 61.37 -17.82 44.42
CA GLY A 301 59.98 -17.41 44.60
C GLY A 301 59.06 -18.42 45.28
N LYS A 302 59.56 -19.22 46.24
CA LYS A 302 58.72 -20.10 47.09
C LYS A 302 58.04 -19.36 48.26
N SER A 303 57.92 -18.03 48.18
CA SER A 303 57.09 -17.23 49.08
C SER A 303 55.69 -17.07 48.46
N SER A 304 54.65 -17.37 49.24
CA SER A 304 53.24 -17.26 48.85
C SER A 304 52.81 -15.85 48.41
N SER A 305 53.58 -14.81 48.74
CA SER A 305 53.34 -13.45 48.27
C SER A 305 53.80 -13.21 46.83
N THR A 306 54.88 -13.87 46.40
CA THR A 306 55.48 -13.67 45.07
C THR A 306 54.76 -14.50 44.01
N GLN A 307 54.26 -15.69 44.36
CA GLN A 307 53.38 -16.50 43.50
C GLN A 307 52.04 -15.82 43.21
N ASN A 308 51.46 -15.11 44.19
CA ASN A 308 50.25 -14.32 43.98
C ASN A 308 50.51 -13.12 43.05
N LEU A 309 51.69 -12.50 43.13
CA LEU A 309 52.08 -11.42 42.22
C LEU A 309 52.28 -11.92 40.78
N THR A 310 52.91 -13.08 40.56
CA THR A 310 53.05 -13.66 39.22
C THR A 310 51.70 -14.10 38.65
N LEU A 311 50.80 -14.69 39.45
CA LEU A 311 49.48 -15.09 38.99
C LEU A 311 48.56 -13.89 38.68
N GLU A 312 48.56 -12.86 39.54
CA GLU A 312 47.79 -11.64 39.31
C GLU A 312 48.32 -10.89 38.07
N TYR A 313 49.64 -10.87 37.90
CA TYR A 313 50.31 -10.31 36.72
C TYR A 313 49.94 -11.05 35.43
N TYR A 314 50.04 -12.38 35.44
CA TYR A 314 49.62 -13.23 34.33
C TYR A 314 48.14 -13.04 34.00
N THR A 315 47.30 -12.96 35.03
CA THR A 315 45.86 -12.72 34.85
C THR A 315 45.59 -11.36 34.20
N ARG A 316 46.36 -10.31 34.53
CA ARG A 316 46.24 -8.99 33.92
C ARG A 316 46.71 -8.99 32.46
N VAL A 317 47.88 -9.57 32.17
CA VAL A 317 48.39 -9.69 30.79
C VAL A 317 47.44 -10.56 29.96
N TYR A 318 47.02 -11.71 30.47
CA TYR A 318 46.06 -12.61 29.82
C TYR A 318 44.72 -11.92 29.54
N LYS A 319 44.13 -11.23 30.52
CA LYS A 319 42.89 -10.47 30.31
C LYS A 319 43.03 -9.41 29.23
N VAL A 320 44.18 -8.71 29.16
CA VAL A 320 44.42 -7.69 28.14
C VAL A 320 44.56 -8.32 26.75
N VAL A 321 45.39 -9.35 26.61
CA VAL A 321 45.63 -10.02 25.32
C VAL A 321 44.36 -10.73 24.84
N ALA A 322 43.68 -11.49 25.71
CA ALA A 322 42.40 -12.12 25.40
C ALA A 322 41.34 -11.08 25.05
N SER A 323 41.20 -9.98 25.82
CA SER A 323 40.23 -8.93 25.49
C SER A 323 40.51 -8.24 24.16
N ALA A 324 41.77 -8.11 23.77
CA ALA A 324 42.15 -7.50 22.50
C ALA A 324 41.97 -8.46 21.32
N GLN A 325 42.14 -9.77 21.54
CA GLN A 325 41.91 -10.81 20.53
C GLN A 325 40.41 -11.08 20.32
N PHE A 326 39.61 -11.09 21.39
CA PHE A 326 38.14 -11.24 21.31
C PHE A 326 37.41 -9.97 20.86
N ARG A 327 38.01 -8.78 20.99
CA ARG A 327 37.44 -7.51 20.49
C ARG A 327 37.46 -7.39 18.96
N GLN A 328 37.91 -8.40 18.20
CA GLN A 328 38.20 -8.27 16.77
C GLN A 328 37.48 -9.23 15.82
N VAL A 329 36.46 -9.97 16.28
CA VAL A 329 35.50 -10.54 15.33
C VAL A 329 34.60 -9.39 14.85
N PHE A 330 35.11 -8.58 13.92
CA PHE A 330 34.31 -7.55 13.27
C PHE A 330 33.57 -8.19 12.08
N PRO A 331 32.24 -8.15 12.05
CA PRO A 331 31.50 -8.52 10.86
C PRO A 331 31.88 -7.55 9.74
N THR A 332 32.21 -8.10 8.56
CA THR A 332 32.39 -7.29 7.35
C THR A 332 31.26 -7.61 6.40
N ALA A 333 30.57 -6.60 5.91
CA ALA A 333 29.63 -6.80 4.82
C ALA A 333 30.40 -6.83 3.50
N THR A 334 30.17 -7.86 2.68
CA THR A 334 30.72 -8.00 1.33
C THR A 334 29.58 -7.97 0.31
N PRO A 335 29.00 -6.79 0.02
CA PRO A 335 27.90 -6.69 -0.93
C PRO A 335 28.33 -7.17 -2.32
N THR A 336 27.40 -7.76 -3.06
CA THR A 336 27.57 -8.02 -4.51
C THR A 336 27.73 -6.70 -5.28
N SER A 337 28.26 -6.76 -6.50
CA SER A 337 28.38 -5.58 -7.37
C SER A 337 27.02 -4.98 -7.74
N THR A 338 25.93 -5.76 -7.65
CA THR A 338 24.56 -5.33 -7.96
C THR A 338 23.76 -4.89 -6.73
N ALA A 339 24.24 -5.18 -5.51
CA ALA A 339 23.49 -4.94 -4.27
C ALA A 339 23.02 -3.50 -4.10
N ALA A 340 23.83 -2.51 -4.49
CA ALA A 340 23.44 -1.10 -4.40
C ALA A 340 22.25 -0.77 -5.32
N THR A 341 22.32 -1.23 -6.57
CA THR A 341 21.25 -1.01 -7.55
C THR A 341 19.97 -1.73 -7.13
N GLU A 342 20.08 -2.98 -6.67
CA GLU A 342 18.95 -3.77 -6.18
C GLU A 342 18.30 -3.14 -4.95
N LEU A 343 19.11 -2.68 -3.98
CA LEU A 343 18.62 -2.03 -2.75
C LEU A 343 17.88 -0.71 -3.07
N LEU A 344 18.42 0.11 -3.97
CA LEU A 344 17.78 1.36 -4.39
C LEU A 344 16.49 1.11 -5.17
N ALA A 345 16.46 0.11 -6.05
CA ALA A 345 15.26 -0.29 -6.78
C ALA A 345 14.18 -0.85 -5.83
N ALA A 346 14.57 -1.69 -4.87
CA ALA A 346 13.68 -2.21 -3.84
C ALA A 346 13.11 -1.09 -2.97
N LYS A 347 13.93 -0.12 -2.56
CA LYS A 347 13.49 1.09 -1.84
C LYS A 347 12.44 1.87 -2.63
N GLN A 348 12.66 2.12 -3.92
CA GLN A 348 11.70 2.86 -4.77
C GLN A 348 10.35 2.13 -4.85
N LYS A 349 10.38 0.82 -5.10
CA LYS A 349 9.17 -0.01 -5.10
C LYS A 349 8.47 0.03 -3.75
N LEU A 350 9.22 -0.14 -2.66
CA LEU A 350 8.70 -0.13 -1.31
C LEU A 350 8.06 1.22 -0.95
N TYR A 351 8.66 2.33 -1.36
CA TYR A 351 8.09 3.66 -1.15
C TYR A 351 6.82 3.88 -1.99
N GLN A 352 6.75 3.39 -3.23
CA GLN A 352 5.51 3.43 -3.99
C GLN A 352 4.41 2.61 -3.31
N ARG A 353 4.74 1.42 -2.79
CA ARG A 353 3.78 0.60 -2.03
C ARG A 353 3.33 1.24 -0.72
N LEU A 354 4.19 2.03 -0.07
CA LEU A 354 3.79 2.84 1.07
C LEU A 354 2.69 3.83 0.68
N LEU A 355 2.85 4.55 -0.43
CA LEU A 355 1.83 5.49 -0.90
C LEU A 355 0.52 4.78 -1.28
N ASP A 356 0.62 3.62 -1.94
CA ASP A 356 -0.55 2.79 -2.26
C ASP A 356 -1.27 2.33 -0.97
N LEU A 357 -0.51 1.94 0.07
CA LEU A 357 -1.06 1.53 1.36
C LEU A 357 -1.78 2.68 2.08
N GLU A 358 -1.17 3.87 2.12
CA GLU A 358 -1.78 5.07 2.74
C GLU A 358 -3.08 5.48 2.03
N LEU A 359 -3.20 5.23 0.72
CA LEU A 359 -4.42 5.49 -0.04
C LEU A 359 -5.54 4.49 0.28
N ILE A 360 -5.18 3.21 0.48
CA ILE A 360 -6.14 2.12 0.76
C ILE A 360 -6.61 2.17 2.21
N SER A 361 -5.71 2.47 3.15
CA SER A 361 -5.97 2.49 4.59
C SER A 361 -5.35 3.76 5.20
N PRO A 362 -6.10 4.88 5.21
CA PRO A 362 -5.60 6.15 5.75
C PRO A 362 -5.19 6.10 7.22
N GLU A 363 -5.77 5.18 8.01
CA GLU A 363 -5.34 4.91 9.39
C GLU A 363 -3.93 4.30 9.48
N ASN A 364 -3.47 3.58 8.45
CA ASN A 364 -2.11 3.08 8.33
C ASN A 364 -1.23 4.11 7.61
N SER A 365 -0.92 5.21 8.29
CA SER A 365 -0.06 6.27 7.73
C SER A 365 1.33 6.28 8.34
N ARG A 366 2.30 6.83 7.59
CA ARG A 366 3.71 6.94 8.02
C ARG A 366 3.88 7.73 9.33
N SER A 367 2.93 8.59 9.69
CA SER A 367 2.97 9.41 10.91
C SER A 367 2.44 8.69 12.16
N VAL A 368 1.72 7.57 11.99
CA VAL A 368 1.17 6.82 13.13
C VAL A 368 2.16 5.73 13.52
N GLU A 369 2.77 5.88 14.70
CA GLU A 369 3.74 4.89 15.21
C GLU A 369 3.12 3.50 15.38
N GLY A 370 3.92 2.46 15.14
CA GLY A 370 3.51 1.07 15.25
C GLY A 370 2.75 0.50 14.04
N THR A 371 2.37 1.35 13.08
CA THR A 371 1.75 0.89 11.83
C THR A 371 2.78 0.34 10.84
N LEU A 372 2.31 -0.51 9.92
CA LEU A 372 3.14 -1.00 8.81
C LEU A 372 3.74 0.16 7.99
N ALA A 373 2.94 1.19 7.71
CA ALA A 373 3.39 2.37 6.97
C ALA A 373 4.54 3.09 7.67
N ASN A 374 4.47 3.26 9.00
CA ASN A 374 5.56 3.85 9.78
C ASN A 374 6.84 3.00 9.72
N PHE A 375 6.75 1.67 9.85
CA PHE A 375 7.92 0.81 9.75
C PHE A 375 8.55 0.84 8.35
N ILE A 376 7.74 0.79 7.30
CA ILE A 376 8.22 0.91 5.92
C ILE A 376 8.92 2.25 5.71
N TYR A 377 8.31 3.35 6.17
CA TYR A 377 8.90 4.67 6.07
C TYR A 377 10.26 4.75 6.76
N LYS A 378 10.39 4.19 7.97
CA LYS A 378 11.65 4.10 8.70
C LYS A 378 12.71 3.32 7.91
N VAL A 379 12.38 2.15 7.34
CA VAL A 379 13.29 1.38 6.47
C VAL A 379 13.73 2.19 5.25
N CYS A 380 12.80 2.86 4.57
CA CYS A 380 13.13 3.74 3.43
C CYS A 380 14.04 4.91 3.84
N ASN A 381 13.85 5.47 5.03
CA ASN A 381 14.69 6.53 5.57
C ASN A 381 16.09 6.02 5.88
N ASP A 382 16.22 4.83 6.46
CA ASP A 382 17.52 4.20 6.76
C ASP A 382 18.35 3.95 5.50
N ILE A 383 17.71 3.43 4.45
CA ILE A 383 18.36 3.29 3.14
C ILE A 383 18.73 4.68 2.59
N SER A 384 17.85 5.69 2.70
CA SER A 384 18.18 7.06 2.26
C SER A 384 19.39 7.64 2.98
N ASN A 385 19.49 7.42 4.29
CA ASN A 385 20.57 7.92 5.12
C ASN A 385 21.91 7.23 4.80
N ALA A 386 21.90 5.93 4.51
CA ALA A 386 23.11 5.21 4.11
C ALA A 386 23.70 5.72 2.79
N PHE A 387 22.84 6.17 1.87
CA PHE A 387 23.24 6.72 0.57
C PHE A 387 23.32 8.25 0.57
N LYS A 388 23.27 8.89 1.75
CA LYS A 388 23.38 10.35 1.87
C LYS A 388 24.71 10.82 1.27
N ASN A 389 24.64 11.85 0.44
CA ASN A 389 25.77 12.42 -0.33
C ASN A 389 26.28 11.58 -1.51
N LEU A 390 25.59 10.48 -1.86
CA LEU A 390 25.85 9.78 -3.12
C LEU A 390 24.93 10.32 -4.22
N THR A 391 25.43 10.33 -5.45
CA THR A 391 24.70 10.78 -6.63
C THR A 391 24.66 9.66 -7.67
N ALA A 392 23.91 9.86 -8.76
CA ALA A 392 23.86 8.90 -9.86
C ALA A 392 25.24 8.66 -10.53
N THR A 393 26.23 9.53 -10.30
CA THR A 393 27.59 9.41 -10.83
C THR A 393 28.60 8.86 -9.82
N SER A 394 28.15 8.47 -8.62
CA SER A 394 29.03 7.86 -7.61
C SER A 394 29.68 6.58 -8.12
N SER A 395 30.95 6.37 -7.76
CA SER A 395 31.70 5.20 -8.23
C SER A 395 31.16 3.90 -7.62
N PRO A 396 31.34 2.74 -8.29
CA PRO A 396 30.93 1.45 -7.73
C PRO A 396 31.49 1.16 -6.32
N ALA A 397 32.70 1.66 -6.03
CA ALA A 397 33.33 1.53 -4.72
C ALA A 397 32.58 2.34 -3.63
N GLN A 398 32.15 3.57 -3.95
CA GLN A 398 31.36 4.40 -3.03
C GLN A 398 29.99 3.77 -2.74
N LEU A 399 29.32 3.25 -3.77
CA LEU A 399 28.05 2.54 -3.64
C LEU A 399 28.17 1.29 -2.78
N LYS A 400 29.21 0.47 -3.00
CA LYS A 400 29.50 -0.72 -2.19
C LYS A 400 29.79 -0.36 -0.73
N ALA A 401 30.53 0.73 -0.48
CA ALA A 401 30.80 1.20 0.87
C ALA A 401 29.52 1.64 1.60
N ALA A 402 28.59 2.31 0.91
CA ALA A 402 27.29 2.69 1.49
C ALA A 402 26.43 1.48 1.85
N VAL A 403 26.34 0.47 0.96
CA VAL A 403 25.62 -0.78 1.26
C VAL A 403 26.29 -1.51 2.42
N SER A 404 27.61 -1.59 2.44
CA SER A 404 28.36 -2.25 3.51
C SER A 404 28.08 -1.59 4.87
N LYS A 405 28.11 -0.25 4.91
CA LYS A 405 27.77 0.53 6.11
C LYS A 405 26.32 0.31 6.56
N TRP A 406 25.38 0.22 5.61
CA TRP A 406 23.97 -0.04 5.88
C TRP A 406 23.75 -1.45 6.47
N ILE A 407 24.39 -2.47 5.91
CA ILE A 407 24.31 -3.86 6.39
C ILE A 407 24.85 -3.98 7.82
N ILE A 408 26.01 -3.36 8.08
CA ILE A 408 26.68 -3.43 9.38
C ILE A 408 25.88 -2.69 10.46
N ASP A 409 25.10 -1.67 10.11
CA ASP A 409 24.13 -1.06 11.03
C ASP A 409 24.74 -0.64 12.37
N ASN A 410 25.84 0.12 12.31
CA ASN A 410 26.64 0.56 13.46
C ASN A 410 27.21 -0.57 14.35
N GLN A 411 27.18 -1.84 13.93
CA GLN A 411 27.82 -2.96 14.64
C GLN A 411 29.35 -2.93 14.56
N ASP A 412 29.93 -2.02 13.76
CA ASP A 412 31.36 -1.70 13.76
C ASP A 412 31.78 -0.80 14.94
N GLN A 413 30.83 -0.26 15.70
CA GLN A 413 31.15 0.58 16.84
C GLN A 413 31.56 -0.22 18.07
N LYS A 414 32.64 0.23 18.71
CA LYS A 414 33.18 -0.39 19.93
C LYS A 414 32.15 -0.30 21.07
N ALA A 415 31.90 -1.43 21.74
CA ALA A 415 31.08 -1.48 22.95
C ALA A 415 31.55 -0.41 23.97
N GLY A 416 30.66 0.53 24.31
CA GLY A 416 30.92 1.66 25.21
C GLY A 416 31.12 3.03 24.54
N ALA A 417 31.15 3.13 23.20
CA ALA A 417 30.98 4.41 22.51
C ALA A 417 29.50 4.81 22.59
N GLY A 418 29.18 6.04 23.00
CA GLY A 418 27.80 6.52 23.28
C GLY A 418 26.79 6.44 22.11
N SER A 419 27.19 5.96 20.94
CA SER A 419 26.35 5.68 19.77
C SER A 419 25.97 4.18 19.65
N SER A 420 26.30 3.34 20.64
CA SER A 420 25.95 1.90 20.65
C SER A 420 24.45 1.61 20.71
N ASN A 421 23.61 2.59 21.05
CA ASN A 421 22.17 2.38 21.23
C ASN A 421 21.43 2.15 19.91
N ASP A 422 22.03 2.50 18.77
CA ASP A 422 21.43 2.32 17.44
C ASP A 422 21.99 1.10 16.69
N ALA A 423 22.86 0.29 17.32
CA ALA A 423 23.38 -0.91 16.69
C ALA A 423 22.28 -1.96 16.51
N GLY A 424 22.04 -2.40 15.28
CA GLY A 424 20.96 -3.34 14.95
C GLY A 424 19.58 -2.70 14.71
N ALA A 425 19.46 -1.37 14.78
CA ALA A 425 18.19 -0.67 14.60
C ALA A 425 17.59 -0.86 13.19
N ILE A 426 18.41 -0.94 12.14
CA ILE A 426 17.95 -1.20 10.77
C ILE A 426 17.40 -2.63 10.67
N GLN A 427 18.10 -3.62 11.23
CA GLN A 427 17.64 -5.02 11.23
C GLN A 427 16.32 -5.19 11.99
N ASP A 428 16.21 -4.51 13.14
CA ASP A 428 14.99 -4.50 13.94
C ASP A 428 13.82 -3.86 13.18
N ARG A 429 14.05 -2.74 12.48
CA ARG A 429 13.02 -2.07 11.68
C ARG A 429 12.58 -2.90 10.48
N ILE A 430 13.50 -3.58 9.79
CA ILE A 430 13.17 -4.53 8.71
C ILE A 430 12.31 -5.67 9.28
N THR A 431 12.71 -6.23 10.43
CA THR A 431 11.99 -7.33 11.08
C THR A 431 10.59 -6.90 11.53
N GLN A 432 10.46 -5.70 12.12
CA GLN A 432 9.17 -5.12 12.51
C GLN A 432 8.28 -4.87 11.28
N ALA A 433 8.83 -4.34 10.19
CA ALA A 433 8.11 -4.15 8.94
C ALA A 433 7.59 -5.48 8.36
N ILE A 434 8.40 -6.54 8.37
CA ILE A 434 8.00 -7.86 7.88
C ILE A 434 6.90 -8.46 8.76
N LYS A 435 7.06 -8.42 10.09
CA LYS A 435 6.02 -8.92 11.02
C LYS A 435 4.71 -8.17 10.86
N ALA A 436 4.76 -6.84 10.75
CA ALA A 436 3.58 -6.01 10.51
C ALA A 436 2.92 -6.33 9.16
N ALA A 437 3.72 -6.54 8.10
CA ALA A 437 3.21 -6.89 6.78
C ALA A 437 2.56 -8.29 6.76
N GLN A 438 3.13 -9.27 7.46
CA GLN A 438 2.55 -10.60 7.62
C GLN A 438 1.22 -10.53 8.38
N SER A 439 1.19 -9.81 9.51
CA SER A 439 -0.03 -9.63 10.30
C SER A 439 -1.15 -8.93 9.52
N LEU A 440 -0.82 -7.92 8.72
CA LEU A 440 -1.79 -7.27 7.83
C LEU A 440 -2.29 -8.23 6.75
N ASN A 441 -1.39 -8.99 6.13
CA ASN A 441 -1.76 -9.98 5.10
C ASN A 441 -2.75 -11.04 5.63
N ASP A 442 -2.50 -11.54 6.84
CA ASP A 442 -3.37 -12.52 7.49
C ASP A 442 -4.74 -11.91 7.85
N THR A 443 -4.75 -10.66 8.34
CA THR A 443 -5.98 -9.92 8.61
C THR A 443 -6.80 -9.73 7.33
N GLU A 444 -6.16 -9.39 6.22
CA GLU A 444 -6.85 -9.18 4.94
C GLU A 444 -7.37 -10.49 4.33
N LYS A 445 -6.63 -11.60 4.48
CA LYS A 445 -7.13 -12.94 4.12
C LYS A 445 -8.36 -13.31 4.96
N GLU A 446 -8.35 -12.98 6.24
CA GLU A 446 -9.51 -13.19 7.10
C GLU A 446 -10.70 -12.32 6.70
N ASN A 447 -10.47 -11.05 6.35
CA ASN A 447 -11.51 -10.19 5.80
C ASN A 447 -12.12 -10.81 4.54
N VAL A 448 -11.31 -11.29 3.60
CA VAL A 448 -11.81 -11.98 2.40
C VAL A 448 -12.71 -13.17 2.75
N ARG A 449 -12.30 -14.02 3.72
CA ARG A 449 -13.13 -15.14 4.19
C ARG A 449 -14.46 -14.67 4.79
N ASN A 450 -14.43 -13.61 5.60
CA ASN A 450 -15.63 -13.02 6.18
C ASN A 450 -16.57 -12.45 5.10
N TYR A 451 -16.05 -11.74 4.09
CA TYR A 451 -16.86 -11.23 3.00
C TYR A 451 -17.42 -12.34 2.10
N GLN A 452 -16.68 -13.44 1.89
CA GLN A 452 -17.20 -14.63 1.22
C GLN A 452 -18.35 -15.27 2.01
N PHE A 453 -18.24 -15.32 3.33
CA PHE A 453 -19.32 -15.80 4.19
C PHE A 453 -20.54 -14.89 4.10
N VAL A 454 -20.38 -13.57 4.22
CA VAL A 454 -21.48 -12.61 4.08
C VAL A 454 -22.12 -12.71 2.69
N PHE A 455 -21.33 -12.90 1.64
CA PHE A 455 -21.82 -13.13 0.29
C PHE A 455 -22.70 -14.39 0.24
N GLN A 456 -22.25 -15.52 0.80
CA GLN A 456 -23.06 -16.75 0.85
C GLN A 456 -24.37 -16.55 1.62
N GLN A 457 -24.33 -15.86 2.77
CA GLN A 457 -25.52 -15.54 3.56
C GLN A 457 -26.48 -14.60 2.81
N PHE A 458 -25.94 -13.61 2.10
CA PHE A 458 -26.73 -12.71 1.25
C PHE A 458 -27.50 -13.49 0.19
N TYR A 459 -26.84 -14.39 -0.55
CA TYR A 459 -27.50 -15.22 -1.56
C TYR A 459 -28.54 -16.18 -0.98
N GLN A 460 -28.25 -16.79 0.18
CA GLN A 460 -29.24 -17.62 0.89
C GLN A 460 -30.46 -16.81 1.32
N SER A 461 -30.25 -15.58 1.82
CA SER A 461 -31.33 -14.68 2.21
C SER A 461 -32.15 -14.24 0.99
N ALA A 462 -31.50 -13.87 -0.12
CA ALA A 462 -32.16 -13.48 -1.35
C ALA A 462 -33.02 -14.64 -1.89
N ALA A 463 -32.49 -15.86 -1.95
CA ALA A 463 -33.25 -17.04 -2.34
C ALA A 463 -34.50 -17.27 -1.46
N THR A 464 -34.37 -17.08 -0.15
CA THR A 464 -35.50 -17.19 0.79
C THR A 464 -36.57 -16.12 0.54
N VAL A 465 -36.15 -14.88 0.29
CA VAL A 465 -37.08 -13.79 -0.05
C VAL A 465 -37.82 -14.09 -1.34
N LEU A 466 -37.10 -14.56 -2.37
CA LEU A 466 -37.70 -14.95 -3.65
C LEU A 466 -38.73 -16.05 -3.49
N GLN A 467 -38.41 -17.10 -2.72
CA GLN A 467 -39.36 -18.16 -2.43
C GLN A 467 -40.63 -17.64 -1.73
N LYS A 468 -40.50 -16.71 -0.79
CA LYS A 468 -41.65 -16.08 -0.12
C LYS A 468 -42.47 -15.21 -1.07
N VAL A 469 -41.83 -14.46 -1.97
CA VAL A 469 -42.52 -13.67 -3.00
C VAL A 469 -43.31 -14.59 -3.92
N THR A 470 -42.71 -15.69 -4.41
CA THR A 470 -43.40 -16.69 -5.22
C THR A 470 -44.62 -17.26 -4.50
N GLN A 471 -44.48 -17.63 -3.23
CA GLN A 471 -45.61 -18.12 -2.42
C GLN A 471 -46.73 -17.08 -2.25
N ILE A 472 -46.40 -15.80 -2.13
CA ILE A 472 -47.39 -14.72 -2.06
C ILE A 472 -48.09 -14.57 -3.41
N VAL A 473 -47.35 -14.58 -4.53
CA VAL A 473 -47.91 -14.51 -5.88
C VAL A 473 -48.84 -15.70 -6.14
N GLU A 474 -48.44 -16.92 -5.78
CA GLU A 474 -49.28 -18.12 -5.88
C GLU A 474 -50.57 -18.00 -5.07
N LYS A 475 -50.48 -17.52 -3.81
CA LYS A 475 -51.66 -17.29 -2.96
C LYS A 475 -52.59 -16.21 -3.51
N LEU A 476 -52.05 -15.13 -4.07
CA LEU A 476 -52.84 -14.08 -4.71
C LEU A 476 -53.53 -14.61 -5.97
N ALA A 477 -52.83 -15.38 -6.80
CA ALA A 477 -53.40 -16.01 -7.98
C ALA A 477 -54.53 -16.99 -7.63
N GLN A 478 -54.36 -17.80 -6.59
CA GLN A 478 -55.42 -18.69 -6.07
C GLN A 478 -56.61 -17.91 -5.50
N GLY A 479 -56.38 -16.74 -4.88
CA GLY A 479 -57.42 -15.88 -4.35
C GLY A 479 -58.25 -15.17 -5.42
N ILE A 480 -57.66 -14.85 -6.58
CA ILE A 480 -58.35 -14.22 -7.72
C ILE A 480 -59.15 -15.25 -8.54
N ALA A 481 -58.70 -16.52 -8.56
CA ALA A 481 -59.37 -17.59 -9.30
C ALA A 481 -60.63 -18.15 -8.62
N ARG A 482 -60.91 -17.73 -7.38
CA ARG A 482 -62.14 -18.01 -6.64
C ARG A 482 -63.06 -16.81 -6.69
#